data_AF-A0A524EL15-F1
#
_entry.id   AF-A0A524EL15-F1
#
_cell.length_a   1.000
_cell.length_b   1.000
_cell.length_c   1.000
_cell.angle_alpha   90.00
_cell.angle_beta   90.00
_cell.angle_gamma   90.00
#
_symmetry.space_group_name_H-M   'P 1'
#
loop_
_entity.id
_entity.type
_entity.pdbx_description
1 polymer ?
#
loop_
_entity_poly.entity_id
_entity_poly.type
_entity_poly.pdbx_seq_one_letter_code
_entity_poly.pdbx_strand_id
1 'polypeptide(L)'
;MSSNIKVFKLTYSGKFIELSTDNELNYFNLFDIIAVYVINQKRMYVWIAKKAAQSLKNHIPQIRQIFSREYPELVILRNITVDAGSEPPEFIELMDFNREELFQHLLNVETNLLPIISEINRLKNDVDKYFISEDYEKAIFQAKKIIQLAQRIKDETLERDQKDFIQEAMIKLKAKEKLKEIEEECKAVIDEFEKNIEAEDYRAAHKRVSEFRAKYEQEYNLNSIPMAKQIILMDENLGESINKETNRIKNQLNELYKQVEEGITNESLGILPNLIAQAEELRTQINEIELDSTWHLVEDQYRKANRAFREKIIKMTNKANTKLEEKQISDAKNMYETIVDKLENAF
;
A
#
# COMPACT_ATOMS: atom_id res chain seq x y z
N MET A 1 -57.21 7.70 26.93
CA MET A 1 -57.41 9.06 27.49
C MET A 1 -56.68 10.02 26.58
N SER A 2 -57.37 10.94 25.93
CA SER A 2 -56.75 11.94 25.05
C SER A 2 -55.82 12.82 25.88
N SER A 3 -54.53 12.81 25.55
CA SER A 3 -53.47 13.51 26.28
C SER A 3 -53.82 14.99 26.44
N ASN A 4 -54.17 15.40 27.66
CA ASN A 4 -54.52 16.78 28.02
C ASN A 4 -53.28 17.71 28.02
N ILE A 5 -52.14 17.20 27.58
CA ILE A 5 -50.86 17.91 27.52
C ILE A 5 -50.24 17.80 26.14
N LYS A 6 -49.50 18.85 25.77
CA LYS A 6 -48.57 18.86 24.64
C LYS A 6 -47.18 19.22 25.17
N VAL A 7 -46.16 18.49 24.75
CA VAL A 7 -44.78 18.69 25.22
C VAL A 7 -43.92 19.17 24.06
N PHE A 8 -43.09 20.17 24.30
CA PHE A 8 -42.22 20.78 23.31
C PHE A 8 -40.80 20.91 23.84
N LYS A 9 -39.81 20.74 22.97
CA LYS A 9 -38.40 21.02 23.28
C LYS A 9 -37.97 22.35 22.67
N LEU A 10 -37.32 23.19 23.46
CA LEU A 10 -36.67 24.41 22.97
C LEU A 10 -35.34 24.05 22.29
N THR A 11 -35.17 24.48 21.05
CA THR A 11 -33.90 24.35 20.32
C THR A 11 -32.97 25.53 20.59
N TYR A 12 -31.67 25.36 20.32
CA TYR A 12 -30.68 26.45 20.36
C TYR A 12 -30.98 27.60 19.38
N SER A 13 -31.82 27.38 18.38
CA SER A 13 -32.30 28.42 17.46
C SER A 13 -33.52 29.19 17.99
N GLY A 14 -33.99 28.88 19.19
CA GLY A 14 -35.12 29.54 19.82
C GLY A 14 -36.50 29.07 19.33
N LYS A 15 -36.59 27.92 18.66
CA LYS A 15 -37.85 27.33 18.17
C LYS A 15 -38.34 26.22 19.09
N PHE A 16 -39.64 25.93 19.05
CA PHE A 16 -40.22 24.81 19.79
C PHE A 16 -40.61 23.66 18.85
N ILE A 17 -40.07 22.48 19.14
CA ILE A 17 -40.40 21.24 18.42
C ILE A 17 -41.32 20.41 19.32
N GLU A 18 -42.51 20.08 18.84
CA GLU A 18 -43.45 19.17 19.53
C GLU A 18 -42.83 17.78 19.62
N LEU A 19 -42.83 17.21 20.82
CA LEU A 19 -42.30 15.89 21.11
C LEU A 19 -43.45 14.88 21.13
N SER A 20 -43.19 13.69 20.57
CA SER A 20 -44.11 12.55 20.64
C SER A 20 -43.29 11.29 20.94
N THR A 21 -43.39 10.80 22.17
CA THR A 21 -42.86 9.50 22.58
C THR A 21 -43.90 8.77 23.44
N ASP A 22 -43.78 7.44 23.50
CA ASP A 22 -44.65 6.59 24.33
C ASP A 22 -44.33 6.70 25.83
N ASN A 23 -43.21 7.32 26.20
CA ASN A 23 -42.79 7.53 27.59
C ASN A 23 -42.31 8.97 27.79
N GLU A 24 -43.02 9.71 28.63
CA GLU A 24 -42.80 11.13 28.88
C GLU A 24 -41.52 11.42 29.68
N LEU A 25 -41.03 10.44 30.45
CA LEU A 25 -39.80 10.55 31.23
C LEU A 25 -38.58 10.86 30.33
N ASN A 26 -38.58 10.30 29.12
CA ASN A 26 -37.49 10.45 28.15
C ASN A 26 -37.40 11.86 27.54
N TYR A 27 -38.39 12.73 27.77
CA TYR A 27 -38.31 14.13 27.36
C TYR A 27 -37.29 14.92 28.19
N PHE A 28 -36.97 14.44 29.40
CA PHE A 28 -36.19 15.19 30.37
C PHE A 28 -34.73 14.76 30.36
N ASN A 29 -33.84 15.71 30.10
CA ASN A 29 -32.39 15.50 30.07
C ASN A 29 -31.67 16.64 30.80
N LEU A 30 -30.38 16.49 31.10
CA LEU A 30 -29.61 17.43 31.93
C LEU A 30 -29.37 18.80 31.28
N PHE A 31 -29.57 18.94 29.97
CA PHE A 31 -29.19 20.15 29.22
C PHE A 31 -30.36 20.86 28.53
N ASP A 32 -31.54 20.24 28.55
CA ASP A 32 -32.67 20.70 27.74
C ASP A 32 -33.59 21.67 28.49
N ILE A 33 -34.41 22.38 27.74
CA ILE A 33 -35.54 23.15 28.26
C ILE A 33 -36.81 22.60 27.60
N ILE A 34 -37.74 22.16 28.43
CA ILE A 34 -38.97 21.47 28.00
C ILE A 34 -40.17 22.34 28.36
N ALA A 35 -41.02 22.63 27.39
CA ALA A 35 -42.28 23.33 27.60
C ALA A 35 -43.44 22.31 27.59
N VAL A 36 -44.17 22.21 28.70
CA VAL A 36 -45.35 21.37 28.86
C VAL A 36 -46.58 22.28 28.87
N TYR A 37 -47.42 22.17 27.84
CA TYR A 37 -48.66 22.92 27.70
C TYR A 37 -49.86 22.06 28.10
N VAL A 38 -50.62 22.52 29.11
CA VAL A 38 -51.85 21.87 29.58
C VAL A 38 -53.05 22.53 28.91
N ILE A 39 -53.71 21.79 28.02
CA ILE A 39 -54.72 22.33 27.08
C ILE A 39 -55.90 22.92 27.84
N ASN A 40 -56.52 22.15 28.74
CA ASN A 40 -57.73 22.58 29.45
C ASN A 40 -57.50 23.77 30.39
N GLN A 41 -56.27 23.99 30.84
CA GLN A 41 -55.93 25.08 31.76
C GLN A 41 -55.32 26.29 31.05
N LYS A 42 -55.00 26.17 29.75
CA LYS A 42 -54.23 27.18 29.00
C LYS A 42 -52.96 27.60 29.74
N ARG A 43 -52.32 26.63 30.41
CA ARG A 43 -51.17 26.83 31.30
C ARG A 43 -49.96 26.17 30.69
N MET A 44 -48.83 26.87 30.76
CA MET A 44 -47.55 26.37 30.27
C MET A 44 -46.56 26.28 31.43
N TYR A 45 -45.94 25.12 31.58
CA TYR A 45 -44.79 24.88 32.45
C TYR A 45 -43.54 24.85 31.58
N VAL A 46 -42.52 25.60 31.97
CA VAL A 46 -41.21 25.61 31.31
C VAL A 46 -40.22 24.98 32.27
N TRP A 47 -39.94 23.70 32.06
CA TRP A 47 -38.96 22.96 32.83
C TRP A 47 -37.55 23.23 32.32
N ILE A 48 -36.64 23.62 33.21
CA ILE A 48 -35.26 23.98 32.92
C ILE A 48 -34.34 22.95 33.53
N ALA A 49 -33.56 22.26 32.71
CA ALA A 49 -32.59 21.29 33.21
C ALA A 49 -31.45 21.94 34.01
N LYS A 50 -30.89 21.16 34.94
CA LYS A 50 -29.81 21.58 35.86
C LYS A 50 -28.57 22.14 35.13
N LYS A 51 -28.22 21.61 33.96
CA LYS A 51 -27.08 22.03 33.13
C LYS A 51 -27.50 22.73 31.84
N ALA A 52 -28.74 23.23 31.75
CA ALA A 52 -29.19 23.98 30.58
C ALA A 52 -28.32 25.22 30.33
N ALA A 53 -27.87 25.38 29.08
CA ALA A 53 -26.97 26.45 28.69
C ALA A 53 -27.64 27.84 28.84
N GLN A 54 -26.84 28.86 29.17
CA GLN A 54 -27.36 30.23 29.33
C GLN A 54 -27.99 30.78 28.03
N SER A 55 -27.46 30.39 26.87
CA SER A 55 -28.01 30.74 25.57
C SER A 55 -29.47 30.26 25.41
N LEU A 56 -29.79 29.05 25.85
CA LEU A 56 -31.16 28.53 25.86
C LEU A 56 -32.04 29.30 26.85
N LYS A 57 -31.52 29.57 28.06
CA LYS A 57 -32.25 30.30 29.11
C LYS A 57 -32.66 31.71 28.67
N ASN A 58 -31.87 32.36 27.82
CA ASN A 58 -32.17 33.70 27.30
C ASN A 58 -33.44 33.75 26.44
N HIS A 59 -33.94 32.62 25.93
CA HIS A 59 -35.19 32.55 25.17
C HIS A 59 -36.43 32.43 26.07
N ILE A 60 -36.28 32.06 27.36
CA ILE A 60 -37.40 31.85 28.29
C ILE A 60 -38.35 33.06 28.40
N PRO A 61 -37.85 34.30 28.52
CA PRO A 61 -38.73 35.48 28.61
C PRO A 61 -39.63 35.67 27.38
N GLN A 62 -39.21 35.15 26.22
CA GLN A 62 -39.90 35.33 24.93
C GLN A 62 -40.82 34.16 24.57
N ILE A 63 -40.90 33.10 25.39
CA ILE A 63 -41.63 31.87 25.03
C ILE A 63 -43.09 32.15 24.64
N ARG A 64 -43.79 33.03 25.37
CA ARG A 64 -45.17 33.40 25.02
C ARG A 64 -45.30 33.98 23.62
N GLN A 65 -44.37 34.85 23.24
CA GLN A 65 -44.37 35.49 21.92
C GLN A 65 -44.03 34.47 20.84
N ILE A 66 -43.08 33.58 21.11
CA ILE A 66 -42.68 32.50 20.19
C ILE A 66 -43.86 31.54 19.97
N PHE A 67 -44.49 31.05 21.04
CA PHE A 67 -45.65 30.16 20.95
C PHE A 67 -46.85 30.82 20.28
N SER A 68 -47.16 32.08 20.58
CA SER A 68 -48.30 32.76 19.92
C SER A 68 -48.09 32.92 18.41
N ARG A 69 -46.84 32.93 17.94
CA ARG A 69 -46.49 32.98 16.51
C ARG A 69 -46.48 31.61 15.87
N GLU A 70 -45.90 30.61 16.54
CA GLU A 70 -45.68 29.27 15.99
C GLU A 70 -46.89 28.35 16.16
N TYR A 71 -47.67 28.56 17.22
CA TYR A 71 -48.87 27.79 17.58
C TYR A 71 -50.01 28.73 18.02
N PRO A 72 -50.60 29.52 17.10
CA PRO A 72 -51.62 30.52 17.44
C PRO A 72 -52.87 29.95 18.14
N GLU A 73 -53.13 28.66 17.96
CA GLU A 73 -54.21 27.91 18.60
C GLU A 73 -53.98 27.65 20.09
N LEU A 74 -52.73 27.68 20.56
CA LEU A 74 -52.34 27.40 21.94
C LEU A 74 -52.24 28.69 22.74
N VAL A 75 -53.38 29.20 23.18
CA VAL A 75 -53.43 30.41 24.03
C VAL A 75 -52.83 30.10 25.42
N ILE A 76 -51.84 30.91 25.85
CA ILE A 76 -51.17 30.75 27.16
C ILE A 76 -51.64 31.84 28.13
N LEU A 77 -52.46 31.47 29.11
CA LEU A 77 -52.93 32.38 30.18
C LEU A 77 -51.91 32.55 31.30
N ARG A 78 -51.20 31.48 31.66
CA ARG A 78 -50.19 31.48 32.74
C ARG A 78 -48.94 30.72 32.31
N ASN A 79 -47.78 31.32 32.53
CA ASN A 79 -46.47 30.71 32.32
C ASN A 79 -45.81 30.47 33.68
N ILE A 80 -45.30 29.27 33.91
CA ILE A 80 -44.62 28.89 35.16
C ILE A 80 -43.28 28.30 34.78
N THR A 81 -42.21 28.88 35.30
CA THR A 81 -40.87 28.32 35.15
C THR A 81 -40.63 27.32 36.29
N VAL A 82 -40.06 26.17 35.94
CA VAL A 82 -39.76 25.08 36.86
C VAL A 82 -38.29 24.71 36.69
N ASP A 83 -37.48 24.91 37.72
CA ASP A 83 -36.10 24.42 37.71
C ASP A 83 -36.04 22.94 38.09
N ALA A 84 -35.16 22.19 37.42
CA ALA A 84 -34.95 20.77 37.69
C ALA A 84 -34.59 20.51 39.17
N GLY A 85 -35.30 19.58 39.80
CA GLY A 85 -35.18 19.28 41.23
C GLY A 85 -36.04 20.15 42.14
N SER A 86 -36.77 21.13 41.59
CA SER A 86 -37.71 22.00 42.31
C SER A 86 -39.12 21.95 41.69
N GLU A 87 -39.48 20.80 41.10
CA GLU A 87 -40.77 20.60 40.44
C GLU A 87 -41.94 20.72 41.43
N PRO A 88 -42.94 21.58 41.20
CA PRO A 88 -44.10 21.65 42.09
C PRO A 88 -44.93 20.36 42.02
N PRO A 89 -45.65 19.96 43.08
CA PRO A 89 -46.49 18.75 43.07
C PRO A 89 -47.46 18.71 41.90
N GLU A 90 -48.10 19.85 41.58
CA GLU A 90 -49.01 19.99 40.44
C GLU A 90 -48.34 19.66 39.09
N PHE A 91 -47.03 19.90 38.94
CA PHE A 91 -46.31 19.56 37.71
C PHE A 91 -46.10 18.05 37.59
N ILE A 92 -45.74 17.39 38.69
CA ILE A 92 -45.52 15.94 38.70
C ILE A 92 -46.84 15.19 38.47
N GLU A 93 -47.94 15.64 39.07
CA GLU A 93 -49.28 15.06 38.85
C GLU A 93 -49.78 15.15 37.40
N LEU A 94 -49.25 16.09 36.61
CA LEU A 94 -49.59 16.24 35.19
C LEU A 94 -48.84 15.26 34.30
N MET A 95 -47.71 14.74 34.75
CA MET A 95 -46.87 13.83 33.99
C MET A 95 -47.13 12.39 34.43
N ASP A 96 -46.94 11.43 33.54
CA ASP A 96 -47.12 10.00 33.86
C ASP A 96 -45.89 9.39 34.58
N PHE A 97 -45.30 10.15 35.51
CA PHE A 97 -44.19 9.73 36.34
C PHE A 97 -44.16 10.48 37.68
N ASN A 98 -43.47 9.94 38.67
CA ASN A 98 -43.25 10.59 39.96
C ASN A 98 -41.88 11.27 40.07
N ARG A 99 -41.69 12.09 41.12
CA ARG A 99 -40.44 12.85 41.34
C ARG A 99 -39.22 11.93 41.49
N GLU A 100 -39.36 10.78 42.15
CA GLU A 100 -38.24 9.85 42.35
C GLU A 100 -37.83 9.22 41.01
N GLU A 101 -38.77 8.86 40.16
CA GLU A 101 -38.49 8.35 38.80
C GLU A 101 -37.74 9.36 37.94
N LEU A 102 -38.15 10.64 37.95
CA LEU A 102 -37.45 11.71 37.25
C LEU A 102 -36.04 11.93 37.83
N PHE A 103 -35.92 11.93 39.17
CA PHE A 103 -34.62 12.07 39.84
C PHE A 103 -33.68 10.93 39.48
N GLN A 104 -34.12 9.68 39.58
CA GLN A 104 -33.33 8.50 39.22
C GLN A 104 -32.97 8.48 37.73
N HIS A 105 -33.89 8.92 36.85
CA HIS A 105 -33.61 9.08 35.43
C HIS A 105 -32.49 10.09 35.17
N LEU A 106 -32.61 11.30 35.71
CA LEU A 106 -31.59 12.35 35.55
C LEU A 106 -30.26 11.95 36.21
N LEU A 107 -30.31 11.27 37.36
CA LEU A 107 -29.13 10.73 38.03
C LEU A 107 -28.44 9.66 37.17
N ASN A 108 -29.20 8.75 36.57
CA ASN A 108 -28.67 7.75 35.63
C ASN A 108 -28.05 8.41 34.39
N VAL A 109 -28.67 9.44 33.84
CA VAL A 109 -28.10 10.22 32.73
C VAL A 109 -26.79 10.90 33.17
N GLU A 110 -26.75 11.47 34.38
CA GLU A 110 -25.58 12.17 34.90
C GLU A 110 -24.41 11.23 35.25
N THR A 111 -24.71 10.08 35.87
CA THR A 111 -23.71 9.16 36.41
C THR A 111 -23.26 8.12 35.38
N ASN A 112 -24.16 7.67 34.51
CA ASN A 112 -23.86 6.57 33.60
C ASN A 112 -23.63 7.05 32.16
N LEU A 113 -24.43 7.97 31.62
CA LEU A 113 -24.31 8.36 30.20
C LEU A 113 -23.20 9.39 29.95
N LEU A 114 -23.09 10.44 30.78
CA LEU A 114 -22.11 11.51 30.56
C LEU A 114 -20.64 11.04 30.59
N PRO A 115 -20.20 10.21 31.56
CA PRO A 115 -18.84 9.69 31.54
C PRO A 115 -18.56 8.82 30.31
N ILE A 116 -19.55 8.03 29.87
CA ILE A 116 -19.43 7.20 28.67
C ILE A 116 -19.25 8.07 27.42
N ILE A 117 -20.04 9.13 27.25
CA ILE A 117 -19.93 10.04 26.10
C ILE A 117 -18.57 10.76 26.10
N SER A 118 -18.10 11.21 27.27
CA SER A 118 -16.78 11.84 27.41
C SER A 118 -15.64 10.89 27.02
N GLU A 119 -15.71 9.64 27.49
CA GLU A 119 -14.72 8.61 27.14
C GLU A 119 -14.77 8.26 25.65
N ILE A 120 -15.97 8.15 25.04
CA ILE A 120 -16.12 7.97 23.59
C ILE A 120 -15.40 9.08 22.81
N ASN A 121 -15.59 10.35 23.21
CA ASN A 121 -14.93 11.47 22.53
C ASN A 121 -13.41 11.43 22.68
N ARG A 122 -12.89 11.06 23.87
CA ARG A 122 -11.45 10.88 24.05
C ARG A 122 -10.91 9.77 23.16
N LEU A 123 -11.59 8.63 23.12
CA LEU A 123 -11.18 7.49 22.31
C LEU A 123 -11.24 7.80 20.80
N LYS A 124 -12.22 8.59 20.32
CA LYS A 124 -12.27 9.05 18.93
C LYS A 124 -11.01 9.84 18.54
N ASN A 125 -10.60 10.77 19.39
CA ASN A 125 -9.36 11.52 19.16
C ASN A 125 -8.12 10.60 19.13
N ASP A 126 -8.08 9.58 19.99
CA ASP A 126 -6.99 8.59 19.99
C ASP A 126 -7.01 7.74 18.71
N VAL A 127 -8.19 7.30 18.25
CA VAL A 127 -8.36 6.56 16.98
C VAL A 127 -7.80 7.35 15.81
N ASP A 128 -8.21 8.62 15.66
CA ASP A 128 -7.76 9.48 14.57
C ASP A 128 -6.24 9.68 14.60
N LYS A 129 -5.69 9.94 15.79
CA LYS A 129 -4.24 10.09 15.99
C LYS A 129 -3.48 8.85 15.56
N TYR A 130 -3.90 7.66 16.00
CA TYR A 130 -3.24 6.40 15.66
C TYR A 130 -3.38 6.06 14.17
N PHE A 131 -4.53 6.35 13.57
CA PHE A 131 -4.75 6.12 12.15
C PHE A 131 -3.87 7.00 11.27
N ILE A 132 -3.73 8.29 11.61
CA ILE A 132 -2.84 9.23 10.91
C ILE A 132 -1.36 8.80 11.06
N SER A 133 -0.97 8.29 12.23
CA SER A 133 0.38 7.75 12.43
C SER A 133 0.58 6.33 11.87
N GLU A 134 -0.40 5.79 11.12
CA GLU A 134 -0.40 4.44 10.56
C GLU A 134 -0.19 3.31 11.59
N ASP A 135 -0.56 3.56 12.85
CA ASP A 135 -0.60 2.56 13.93
C ASP A 135 -2.00 1.94 13.97
N TYR A 136 -2.31 1.20 12.90
CA TYR A 136 -3.64 0.66 12.66
C TYR A 136 -4.09 -0.33 13.75
N GLU A 137 -3.16 -1.07 14.36
CA GLU A 137 -3.47 -1.97 15.49
C GLU A 137 -4.04 -1.22 16.68
N LYS A 138 -3.38 -0.12 17.10
CA LYS A 138 -3.89 0.71 18.20
C LYS A 138 -5.19 1.41 17.82
N ALA A 139 -5.31 1.89 16.58
CA ALA A 139 -6.55 2.50 16.10
C ALA A 139 -7.74 1.52 16.20
N ILE A 140 -7.57 0.28 15.72
CA ILE A 140 -8.56 -0.80 15.82
C ILE A 140 -8.88 -1.11 17.28
N PHE A 141 -7.87 -1.17 18.15
CA PHE A 141 -8.07 -1.46 19.57
C PHE A 141 -8.95 -0.41 20.26
N GLN A 142 -8.71 0.88 20.01
CA GLN A 142 -9.54 1.95 20.58
C GLN A 142 -10.95 1.97 19.97
N ALA A 143 -11.09 1.74 18.66
CA ALA A 143 -12.39 1.64 18.00
C ALA A 143 -13.27 0.51 18.59
N LYS A 144 -12.68 -0.64 18.93
CA LYS A 144 -13.38 -1.73 19.64
C LYS A 144 -13.90 -1.31 21.02
N LYS A 145 -13.18 -0.46 21.74
CA LYS A 145 -13.67 0.08 23.02
C LYS A 145 -14.83 1.05 22.81
N ILE A 146 -14.79 1.87 21.75
CA ILE A 146 -15.90 2.75 21.39
C ILE A 146 -17.16 1.92 21.11
N ILE A 147 -17.06 0.80 20.40
CA ILE A 147 -18.19 -0.12 20.18
C ILE A 147 -18.79 -0.61 21.50
N GLN A 148 -17.96 -1.05 22.45
CA GLN A 148 -18.43 -1.52 23.76
C GLN A 148 -19.16 -0.41 24.54
N LEU A 149 -18.69 0.84 24.44
CA LEU A 149 -19.33 2.00 25.05
C LEU A 149 -20.63 2.40 24.34
N ALA A 150 -20.65 2.34 23.01
CA ALA A 150 -21.83 2.59 22.18
C ALA A 150 -22.97 1.61 22.50
N GLN A 151 -22.64 0.32 22.67
CA GLN A 151 -23.59 -0.71 23.08
C GLN A 151 -24.23 -0.43 24.45
N ARG A 152 -23.47 0.11 25.40
CA ARG A 152 -23.98 0.48 26.73
C ARG A 152 -25.02 1.61 26.66
N ILE A 153 -24.87 2.53 25.72
CA ILE A 153 -25.78 3.66 25.51
C ILE A 153 -26.81 3.41 24.40
N LYS A 154 -26.82 2.20 23.81
CA LYS A 154 -27.67 1.79 22.69
C LYS A 154 -27.55 2.71 21.46
N ASP A 155 -26.34 3.21 21.19
CA ASP A 155 -26.04 4.00 19.99
C ASP A 155 -25.61 3.07 18.84
N GLU A 156 -26.60 2.51 18.16
CA GLU A 156 -26.41 1.58 17.04
C GLU A 156 -25.70 2.23 15.84
N THR A 157 -25.85 3.55 15.68
CA THR A 157 -25.22 4.29 14.57
C THR A 157 -23.72 4.35 14.80
N LEU A 158 -23.30 4.76 15.99
CA LEU A 158 -21.88 4.79 16.36
C LEU A 158 -21.25 3.40 16.32
N GLU A 159 -21.96 2.36 16.75
CA GLU A 159 -21.47 0.99 16.63
C GLU A 159 -21.18 0.59 15.18
N ARG A 160 -22.10 0.91 14.26
CA ARG A 160 -21.91 0.62 12.82
C ARG A 160 -20.72 1.40 12.26
N ASP A 161 -20.64 2.70 12.51
CA ASP A 161 -19.56 3.55 12.02
C ASP A 161 -18.18 3.02 12.44
N GLN A 162 -18.05 2.56 13.69
CA GLN A 162 -16.79 1.99 14.18
C GLN A 162 -16.47 0.61 13.61
N LYS A 163 -17.48 -0.21 13.29
CA LYS A 163 -17.26 -1.49 12.60
C LYS A 163 -16.73 -1.27 11.18
N ASP A 164 -17.29 -0.31 10.46
CA ASP A 164 -16.86 0.03 9.09
C ASP A 164 -15.43 0.59 9.11
N PHE A 165 -15.12 1.47 10.07
CA PHE A 165 -13.75 1.95 10.32
C PHE A 165 -12.76 0.80 10.58
N ILE A 166 -13.12 -0.17 11.43
CA ILE A 166 -12.26 -1.31 11.73
C ILE A 166 -11.97 -2.13 10.47
N GLN A 167 -12.97 -2.32 9.59
CA GLN A 167 -12.76 -3.04 8.33
C GLN A 167 -11.75 -2.30 7.44
N GLU A 168 -11.87 -0.98 7.28
CA GLU A 168 -10.91 -0.18 6.52
C GLU A 168 -9.50 -0.25 7.12
N ALA A 169 -9.39 -0.07 8.44
CA ALA A 169 -8.11 -0.13 9.14
C ALA A 169 -7.46 -1.52 9.03
N MET A 170 -8.24 -2.61 9.03
CA MET A 170 -7.73 -3.97 8.81
C MET A 170 -7.19 -4.17 7.40
N ILE A 171 -7.83 -3.59 6.37
CA ILE A 171 -7.32 -3.64 5.00
C ILE A 171 -5.96 -2.94 4.91
N LYS A 172 -5.84 -1.74 5.49
CA LYS A 172 -4.58 -0.99 5.52
C LYS A 172 -3.48 -1.70 6.32
N LEU A 173 -3.84 -2.31 7.45
CA LEU A 173 -2.91 -3.11 8.25
C LEU A 173 -2.33 -4.28 7.45
N LYS A 174 -3.18 -5.07 6.80
CA LYS A 174 -2.74 -6.19 5.96
C LYS A 174 -1.85 -5.74 4.81
N ALA A 175 -2.19 -4.62 4.16
CA ALA A 175 -1.35 -4.05 3.10
C ALA A 175 0.04 -3.66 3.64
N LYS A 176 0.11 -3.05 4.83
CA LYS A 176 1.37 -2.68 5.49
C LYS A 176 2.20 -3.90 5.87
N GLU A 177 1.58 -4.94 6.43
CA GLU A 177 2.25 -6.21 6.74
C GLU A 177 2.82 -6.87 5.50
N LYS A 178 2.04 -6.89 4.40
CA LYS A 178 2.48 -7.48 3.15
C LYS A 178 3.61 -6.70 2.49
N LEU A 179 3.58 -5.36 2.55
CA LEU A 179 4.70 -4.53 2.10
C LEU A 179 5.97 -4.85 2.88
N LYS A 180 5.87 -5.02 4.21
CA LYS A 180 7.01 -5.38 5.04
C LYS A 180 7.55 -6.78 4.69
N GLU A 181 6.68 -7.75 4.42
CA GLU A 181 7.07 -9.09 3.94
C GLU A 181 7.85 -8.99 2.61
N ILE A 182 7.36 -8.18 1.66
CA ILE A 182 8.05 -7.94 0.38
C ILE A 182 9.41 -7.28 0.62
N GLU A 183 9.52 -6.29 1.51
CA GLU A 183 10.80 -5.64 1.84
C GLU A 183 11.79 -6.60 2.51
N GLU A 184 11.33 -7.50 3.38
CA GLU A 184 12.18 -8.52 3.99
C GLU A 184 12.68 -9.53 2.96
N GLU A 185 11.82 -9.97 2.04
CA GLU A 185 12.24 -10.85 0.95
C GLU A 185 13.17 -10.14 -0.04
N CYS A 186 12.97 -8.84 -0.28
CA CYS A 186 13.88 -8.03 -1.08
C CYS A 186 15.31 -8.08 -0.52
N LYS A 187 15.47 -7.95 0.80
CA LYS A 187 16.80 -8.04 1.44
C LYS A 187 17.44 -9.40 1.19
N ALA A 188 16.70 -10.48 1.39
CA ALA A 188 17.20 -11.82 1.12
C ALA A 188 17.58 -12.03 -0.36
N VAL A 189 16.79 -11.47 -1.29
CA VAL A 189 17.08 -11.51 -2.73
C VAL A 189 18.33 -10.71 -3.06
N ILE A 190 18.53 -9.53 -2.46
CA ILE A 190 19.75 -8.72 -2.64
C ILE A 190 20.97 -9.50 -2.16
N ASP A 191 20.92 -10.06 -0.95
CA ASP A 191 22.04 -10.81 -0.37
C ASP A 191 22.41 -12.03 -1.25
N GLU A 192 21.41 -12.77 -1.75
CA GLU A 192 21.62 -13.89 -2.65
C GLU A 192 22.10 -13.46 -4.04
N PHE A 193 21.59 -12.33 -4.56
CA PHE A 193 22.03 -11.76 -5.82
C PHE A 193 23.51 -11.40 -5.74
N GLU A 194 23.92 -10.60 -4.76
CA GLU A 194 25.31 -10.17 -4.57
C GLU A 194 26.25 -11.37 -4.41
N LYS A 195 25.86 -12.38 -3.62
CA LYS A 195 26.63 -13.61 -3.48
C LYS A 195 26.82 -14.38 -4.80
N ASN A 196 25.78 -14.43 -5.62
CA ASN A 196 25.85 -15.07 -6.94
C ASN A 196 26.72 -14.25 -7.91
N ILE A 197 26.69 -12.92 -7.83
CA ILE A 197 27.61 -12.05 -8.59
C ILE A 197 29.07 -12.29 -8.19
N GLU A 198 29.37 -12.36 -6.89
CA GLU A 198 30.73 -12.66 -6.39
C GLU A 198 31.23 -14.04 -6.83
N ALA A 199 30.32 -15.00 -6.96
CA ALA A 199 30.61 -16.35 -7.47
C ALA A 199 30.60 -16.44 -9.01
N GLU A 200 30.42 -15.31 -9.71
CA GLU A 200 30.30 -15.22 -11.17
C GLU A 200 29.13 -16.05 -11.76
N ASP A 201 28.16 -16.43 -10.93
CA ASP A 201 26.94 -17.14 -11.33
C ASP A 201 25.80 -16.15 -11.63
N TYR A 202 25.99 -15.39 -12.70
CA TYR A 202 25.01 -14.38 -13.16
C TYR A 202 23.65 -14.99 -13.49
N ARG A 203 23.63 -16.26 -13.91
CA ARG A 203 22.39 -16.99 -14.20
C ARG A 203 21.58 -17.22 -12.94
N ALA A 204 22.21 -17.69 -11.86
CA ALA A 204 21.53 -17.84 -10.57
C ALA A 204 21.06 -16.49 -10.04
N ALA A 205 21.86 -15.43 -10.19
CA ALA A 205 21.49 -14.06 -9.80
C ALA A 205 20.21 -13.59 -10.52
N HIS A 206 20.18 -13.65 -11.86
CA HIS A 206 19.02 -13.26 -12.66
C HIS A 206 17.79 -14.12 -12.37
N LYS A 207 17.98 -15.45 -12.25
CA LYS A 207 16.90 -16.38 -11.93
C LYS A 207 16.22 -16.01 -10.60
N ARG A 208 17.00 -15.66 -9.58
CA ARG A 208 16.46 -15.31 -8.27
C ARG A 208 15.58 -14.06 -8.31
N VAL A 209 15.99 -13.05 -9.08
CA VAL A 209 15.20 -11.83 -9.29
C VAL A 209 13.93 -12.13 -10.09
N SER A 210 14.01 -12.96 -11.11
CA SER A 210 12.86 -13.38 -11.91
C SER A 210 11.82 -14.15 -11.09
N GLU A 211 12.26 -15.05 -10.20
CA GLU A 211 11.39 -15.77 -9.27
C GLU A 211 10.69 -14.80 -8.30
N PHE A 212 11.41 -13.81 -7.79
CA PHE A 212 10.84 -12.75 -6.96
C PHE A 212 9.79 -11.91 -7.73
N ARG A 213 10.08 -11.49 -8.96
CA ARG A 213 9.13 -10.74 -9.81
C ARG A 213 7.87 -11.56 -10.05
N ALA A 214 8.01 -12.80 -10.50
CA ALA A 214 6.89 -13.69 -10.80
C ALA A 214 5.95 -13.91 -9.60
N LYS A 215 6.50 -13.91 -8.39
CA LYS A 215 5.73 -14.10 -7.14
C LYS A 215 4.83 -12.90 -6.80
N TYR A 216 5.23 -11.67 -7.14
CA TYR A 216 4.57 -10.46 -6.63
C TYR A 216 4.03 -9.51 -7.70
N GLU A 217 4.53 -9.55 -8.93
CA GLU A 217 4.24 -8.57 -9.99
C GLU A 217 2.78 -8.62 -10.47
N GLN A 218 2.08 -9.74 -10.29
CA GLN A 218 0.65 -9.86 -10.62
C GLN A 218 -0.25 -9.08 -9.67
N GLU A 219 0.14 -8.97 -8.39
CA GLU A 219 -0.68 -8.38 -7.33
C GLU A 219 -0.20 -6.99 -6.93
N TYR A 220 1.10 -6.70 -7.12
CA TYR A 220 1.75 -5.49 -6.66
C TYR A 220 2.56 -4.82 -7.77
N ASN A 221 2.47 -3.49 -7.84
CA ASN A 221 3.36 -2.70 -8.67
C ASN A 221 4.74 -2.59 -7.99
N LEU A 222 5.65 -3.51 -8.32
CA LEU A 222 6.98 -3.58 -7.73
C LEU A 222 7.82 -2.31 -7.93
N ASN A 223 7.59 -1.55 -9.01
CA ASN A 223 8.28 -0.28 -9.26
C ASN A 223 7.91 0.82 -8.27
N SER A 224 6.81 0.66 -7.53
CA SER A 224 6.40 1.59 -6.48
C SER A 224 7.08 1.30 -5.12
N ILE A 225 7.69 0.13 -4.96
CA ILE A 225 8.38 -0.30 -3.74
C ILE A 225 9.89 -0.03 -3.92
N PRO A 226 10.52 0.86 -3.15
CA PRO A 226 11.91 1.29 -3.39
C PRO A 226 12.93 0.14 -3.46
N MET A 227 12.85 -0.83 -2.55
CA MET A 227 13.76 -1.98 -2.54
C MET A 227 13.53 -2.93 -3.71
N ALA A 228 12.27 -3.21 -4.06
CA ALA A 228 11.97 -4.05 -5.22
C ALA A 228 12.45 -3.39 -6.52
N LYS A 229 12.25 -2.07 -6.66
CA LYS A 229 12.77 -1.29 -7.78
C LYS A 229 14.30 -1.36 -7.85
N GLN A 230 15.00 -1.30 -6.71
CA GLN A 230 16.46 -1.42 -6.67
C GLN A 230 16.91 -2.78 -7.23
N ILE A 231 16.29 -3.87 -6.79
CA ILE A 231 16.62 -5.23 -7.26
C ILE A 231 16.41 -5.35 -8.77
N ILE A 232 15.27 -4.86 -9.26
CA ILE A 232 14.94 -4.84 -10.70
C ILE A 232 16.01 -4.09 -11.49
N LEU A 233 16.44 -2.92 -11.00
CA LEU A 233 17.51 -2.13 -11.62
C LEU A 233 18.87 -2.82 -11.57
N MET A 234 19.20 -3.53 -10.49
CA MET A 234 20.45 -4.29 -10.39
C MET A 234 20.51 -5.38 -11.47
N ASP A 235 19.40 -6.10 -11.64
CA ASP A 235 19.24 -7.16 -12.64
C ASP A 235 19.28 -6.61 -14.08
N GLU A 236 18.59 -5.49 -14.34
CA GLU A 236 18.64 -4.81 -15.64
C GLU A 236 20.05 -4.30 -15.99
N ASN A 237 20.74 -3.68 -15.03
CA ASN A 237 22.12 -3.21 -15.22
C ASN A 237 23.08 -4.38 -15.48
N LEU A 238 22.87 -5.52 -14.81
CA LEU A 238 23.63 -6.73 -15.07
C LEU A 238 23.42 -7.18 -16.52
N GLY A 239 22.17 -7.27 -16.96
CA GLY A 239 21.81 -7.60 -18.35
C GLY A 239 22.45 -6.64 -19.37
N GLU A 240 22.45 -5.33 -19.09
CA GLU A 240 23.13 -4.35 -19.94
C GLU A 240 24.64 -4.54 -20.01
N SER A 241 25.29 -4.81 -18.88
CA SER A 241 26.74 -5.05 -18.81
C SER A 241 27.13 -6.28 -19.64
N ILE A 242 26.37 -7.37 -19.44
CA ILE A 242 26.47 -8.61 -20.17
C ILE A 242 26.28 -8.39 -21.69
N ASN A 243 25.27 -7.61 -22.09
CA ASN A 243 25.01 -7.30 -23.50
C ASN A 243 26.12 -6.45 -24.13
N LYS A 244 26.71 -5.51 -23.38
CA LYS A 244 27.86 -4.71 -23.85
C LYS A 244 29.07 -5.62 -24.12
N GLU A 245 29.40 -6.50 -23.19
CA GLU A 245 30.53 -7.41 -23.34
C GLU A 245 30.31 -8.40 -24.50
N THR A 246 29.09 -8.92 -24.63
CA THR A 246 28.75 -9.82 -25.74
C THR A 246 28.88 -9.12 -27.10
N ASN A 247 28.43 -7.87 -27.21
CA ASN A 247 28.61 -7.08 -28.43
C ASN A 247 30.09 -6.77 -28.72
N ARG A 248 30.90 -6.54 -27.69
CA ARG A 248 32.36 -6.35 -27.84
C ARG A 248 33.01 -7.58 -28.47
N ILE A 249 32.74 -8.76 -27.92
CA ILE A 249 33.27 -10.03 -28.43
C ILE A 249 32.78 -10.30 -29.85
N LYS A 250 31.49 -10.07 -30.13
CA LYS A 250 30.93 -10.19 -31.48
C LYS A 250 31.71 -9.33 -32.50
N ASN A 251 32.01 -8.09 -32.15
CA ASN A 251 32.76 -7.19 -33.03
C ASN A 251 34.20 -7.65 -33.24
N GLN A 252 34.90 -8.07 -32.18
CA GLN A 252 36.26 -8.61 -32.27
C GLN A 252 36.32 -9.86 -33.16
N LEU A 253 35.34 -10.75 -33.04
CA LEU A 253 35.23 -11.93 -33.89
C LEU A 253 34.93 -11.58 -35.35
N ASN A 254 34.10 -10.59 -35.61
CA ASN A 254 33.84 -10.09 -36.96
C ASN A 254 35.09 -9.47 -37.62
N GLU A 255 35.88 -8.72 -36.85
CA GLU A 255 37.15 -8.16 -37.33
C GLU A 255 38.16 -9.25 -37.65
N LEU A 256 38.30 -10.22 -36.74
CA LEU A 256 39.17 -11.37 -36.95
C LEU A 256 38.74 -12.19 -38.19
N TYR A 257 37.44 -12.38 -38.39
CA TYR A 257 36.91 -13.03 -39.59
C TYR A 257 37.33 -12.31 -40.87
N LYS A 258 37.19 -10.98 -40.93
CA LYS A 258 37.65 -10.16 -42.07
C LYS A 258 39.16 -10.28 -42.30
N GLN A 259 39.96 -10.23 -41.24
CA GLN A 259 41.42 -10.40 -41.35
C GLN A 259 41.80 -11.78 -41.91
N VAL A 260 41.06 -12.82 -41.53
CA VAL A 260 41.26 -14.17 -42.07
C VAL A 260 40.88 -14.26 -43.55
N GLU A 261 39.79 -13.59 -43.98
CA GLU A 261 39.40 -13.51 -45.40
C GLU A 261 40.42 -12.73 -46.25
N GLU A 262 40.97 -11.63 -45.73
CA GLU A 262 41.92 -10.75 -46.44
C GLU A 262 43.35 -11.33 -46.47
N GLY A 263 43.74 -12.13 -45.47
CA GLY A 263 44.98 -12.90 -45.49
C GLY A 263 45.60 -13.11 -44.11
N ILE A 264 45.73 -14.38 -43.70
CA ILE A 264 46.30 -14.82 -42.41
C ILE A 264 47.68 -14.21 -42.10
N THR A 265 47.78 -13.44 -41.02
CA THR A 265 49.02 -13.07 -40.31
C THR A 265 49.20 -13.95 -39.05
N ASN A 266 50.44 -14.08 -38.55
CA ASN A 266 50.72 -14.87 -37.34
C ASN A 266 50.02 -14.30 -36.08
N GLU A 267 49.76 -12.99 -36.03
CA GLU A 267 49.06 -12.34 -34.91
C GLU A 267 47.57 -12.72 -34.86
N SER A 268 46.90 -12.83 -36.01
CA SER A 268 45.48 -13.24 -36.05
C SER A 268 45.24 -14.68 -35.55
N LEU A 269 46.27 -15.54 -35.60
CA LEU A 269 46.18 -16.95 -35.18
C LEU A 269 46.31 -17.12 -33.67
N GLY A 270 47.15 -16.33 -33.00
CA GLY A 270 47.33 -16.41 -31.54
C GLY A 270 46.17 -15.83 -30.73
N ILE A 271 45.37 -14.93 -31.31
CA ILE A 271 44.27 -14.23 -30.61
C ILE A 271 42.98 -15.08 -30.57
N LEU A 272 42.78 -15.95 -31.56
CA LEU A 272 41.53 -16.69 -31.75
C LEU A 272 41.18 -17.65 -30.58
N PRO A 273 42.10 -18.45 -30.02
CA PRO A 273 41.78 -19.33 -28.88
C PRO A 273 41.32 -18.57 -27.64
N ASN A 274 41.93 -17.42 -27.35
CA ASN A 274 41.55 -16.57 -26.22
C ASN A 274 40.16 -15.94 -26.41
N LEU A 275 39.83 -15.48 -27.62
CA LEU A 275 38.49 -14.97 -27.93
C LEU A 275 37.43 -16.06 -27.83
N ILE A 276 37.74 -17.30 -28.21
CA ILE A 276 36.82 -18.44 -28.06
C ILE A 276 36.60 -18.76 -26.58
N ALA A 277 37.66 -18.84 -25.79
CA ALA A 277 37.56 -19.11 -24.35
C ALA A 277 36.70 -18.04 -23.65
N GLN A 278 36.94 -16.75 -23.95
CA GLN A 278 36.13 -15.65 -23.41
C GLN A 278 34.67 -15.73 -23.85
N ALA A 279 34.40 -16.13 -25.09
CA ALA A 279 33.04 -16.23 -25.60
C ALA A 279 32.30 -17.47 -25.08
N GLU A 280 32.99 -18.60 -24.86
CA GLU A 280 32.44 -19.79 -24.20
C GLU A 280 32.13 -19.53 -22.72
N GLU A 281 33.02 -18.81 -22.01
CA GLU A 281 32.82 -18.37 -20.64
C GLU A 281 31.56 -17.49 -20.52
N LEU A 282 31.42 -16.48 -21.37
CA LEU A 282 30.21 -15.65 -21.42
C LEU A 282 28.96 -16.44 -21.84
N ARG A 283 29.08 -17.41 -22.74
CA ARG A 283 27.94 -18.28 -23.11
C ARG A 283 27.44 -19.10 -21.93
N THR A 284 28.33 -19.60 -21.07
CA THR A 284 27.90 -20.33 -19.86
C THR A 284 27.22 -19.42 -18.84
N GLN A 285 27.51 -18.12 -18.89
CA GLN A 285 26.94 -17.10 -18.00
C GLN A 285 25.56 -16.59 -18.48
N ILE A 286 25.23 -16.71 -19.78
CA ILE A 286 24.04 -16.10 -20.38
C ILE A 286 23.28 -17.14 -21.21
N ASN A 287 22.16 -17.64 -20.70
CA ASN A 287 21.33 -18.59 -21.43
C ASN A 287 19.98 -17.95 -21.82
N GLU A 288 20.03 -16.82 -22.51
CA GLU A 288 18.87 -16.24 -23.20
C GLU A 288 18.93 -16.48 -24.71
N ILE A 289 17.75 -16.81 -25.24
CA ILE A 289 17.46 -17.23 -26.62
C ILE A 289 17.95 -16.23 -27.68
N GLU A 290 18.07 -14.93 -27.33
CA GLU A 290 18.56 -13.90 -28.27
C GLU A 290 20.05 -14.05 -28.62
N LEU A 291 20.85 -14.62 -27.72
CA LEU A 291 22.28 -14.82 -27.93
C LEU A 291 22.62 -16.11 -28.67
N ASP A 292 21.73 -17.09 -28.71
CA ASP A 292 21.95 -18.36 -29.42
C ASP A 292 22.04 -18.14 -30.95
N SER A 293 21.24 -17.19 -31.48
CA SER A 293 21.28 -16.77 -32.89
C SER A 293 22.59 -16.05 -33.27
N THR A 294 23.13 -15.27 -32.35
CA THR A 294 24.39 -14.54 -32.53
C THR A 294 25.59 -15.47 -32.33
N TRP A 295 25.47 -16.44 -31.43
CA TRP A 295 26.46 -17.49 -31.22
C TRP A 295 26.59 -18.42 -32.42
N HIS A 296 25.48 -18.80 -33.06
CA HIS A 296 25.53 -19.56 -34.30
C HIS A 296 26.27 -18.82 -35.42
N LEU A 297 26.15 -17.48 -35.48
CA LEU A 297 26.94 -16.67 -36.43
C LEU A 297 28.42 -16.70 -36.07
N VAL A 298 28.77 -16.56 -34.79
CA VAL A 298 30.16 -16.68 -34.30
C VAL A 298 30.77 -18.05 -34.62
N GLU A 299 30.02 -19.12 -34.34
CA GLU A 299 30.44 -20.49 -34.59
C GLU A 299 30.61 -20.78 -36.09
N ASP A 300 29.71 -20.25 -36.93
CA ASP A 300 29.82 -20.35 -38.38
C ASP A 300 31.04 -19.59 -38.93
N GLN A 301 31.30 -18.38 -38.43
CA GLN A 301 32.49 -17.61 -38.83
C GLN A 301 33.78 -18.29 -38.38
N TYR A 302 33.82 -18.88 -37.18
CA TYR A 302 34.93 -19.70 -36.73
C TYR A 302 35.16 -20.90 -37.67
N ARG A 303 34.10 -21.65 -37.99
CA ARG A 303 34.19 -22.82 -38.88
C ARG A 303 34.73 -22.42 -40.24
N LYS A 304 34.28 -21.28 -40.79
CA LYS A 304 34.79 -20.72 -42.05
C LYS A 304 36.26 -20.33 -41.97
N ALA A 305 36.66 -19.59 -40.93
CA ALA A 305 38.05 -19.18 -40.71
C ALA A 305 39.00 -20.38 -40.56
N ASN A 306 38.62 -21.37 -39.75
CA ASN A 306 39.39 -22.59 -39.53
C ASN A 306 39.50 -23.44 -40.83
N ARG A 307 38.42 -23.51 -41.61
CA ARG A 307 38.44 -24.19 -42.92
C ARG A 307 39.41 -23.51 -43.90
N ALA A 308 39.32 -22.18 -44.02
CA ALA A 308 40.21 -21.40 -44.89
C ALA A 308 41.68 -21.55 -44.48
N PHE A 309 41.97 -21.58 -43.17
CA PHE A 309 43.29 -21.86 -42.63
C PHE A 309 43.81 -23.24 -43.07
N ARG A 310 43.03 -24.30 -42.83
CA ARG A 310 43.41 -25.67 -43.22
C ARG A 310 43.68 -25.78 -44.72
N GLU A 311 42.84 -25.19 -45.56
CA GLU A 311 43.03 -25.19 -47.01
C GLU A 311 44.32 -24.46 -47.43
N LYS A 312 44.67 -23.37 -46.75
CA LYS A 312 45.91 -22.62 -47.03
C LYS A 312 47.16 -23.39 -46.60
N ILE A 313 47.13 -24.05 -45.45
CA ILE A 313 48.20 -24.96 -45.01
C ILE A 313 48.38 -26.09 -46.02
N ILE A 314 47.30 -26.75 -46.44
CA ILE A 314 47.35 -27.80 -47.47
C ILE A 314 47.95 -27.28 -48.78
N LYS A 315 47.56 -26.08 -49.23
CA LYS A 315 48.17 -25.45 -50.43
C LYS A 315 49.66 -25.17 -50.26
N MET A 316 50.08 -24.70 -49.08
CA MET A 316 51.50 -24.46 -48.78
C MET A 316 52.29 -25.77 -48.73
N THR A 317 51.75 -26.80 -48.09
CA THR A 317 52.33 -28.15 -48.05
C THR A 317 52.46 -28.74 -49.45
N ASN A 318 51.43 -28.62 -50.28
CA ASN A 318 51.48 -29.08 -51.67
C ASN A 318 52.54 -28.32 -52.48
N LYS A 319 52.64 -26.98 -52.32
CA LYS A 319 53.72 -26.20 -52.94
C LYS A 319 55.10 -26.65 -52.45
N ALA A 320 55.27 -26.88 -51.16
CA ALA A 320 56.54 -27.34 -50.59
C ALA A 320 56.92 -28.73 -51.13
N ASN A 321 55.94 -29.62 -51.29
CA ASN A 321 56.14 -30.94 -51.91
C ASN A 321 56.54 -30.84 -53.37
N THR A 322 55.86 -30.01 -54.17
CA THR A 322 56.27 -29.75 -55.55
C THR A 322 57.69 -29.19 -55.62
N LYS A 323 58.06 -28.30 -54.69
CA LYS A 323 59.43 -27.76 -54.60
C LYS A 323 60.48 -28.82 -54.25
N LEU A 324 60.13 -29.78 -53.39
CA LEU A 324 60.96 -30.96 -53.12
C LEU A 324 61.12 -31.86 -54.34
N GLU A 325 60.04 -32.12 -55.07
CA GLU A 325 60.04 -32.90 -56.31
C GLU A 325 60.92 -32.23 -57.39
N GLU A 326 60.88 -30.91 -57.46
CA GLU A 326 61.73 -30.05 -58.30
C GLU A 326 63.19 -29.95 -57.79
N LYS A 327 63.54 -30.66 -56.70
CA LYS A 327 64.85 -30.63 -56.03
C LYS A 327 65.26 -29.26 -55.47
N GLN A 328 64.30 -28.35 -55.26
CA GLN A 328 64.50 -27.07 -54.59
C GLN A 328 64.39 -27.24 -53.07
N ILE A 329 65.34 -27.99 -52.50
CA ILE A 329 65.30 -28.45 -51.10
C ILE A 329 65.29 -27.27 -50.10
N SER A 330 66.06 -26.22 -50.36
CA SER A 330 66.10 -25.04 -49.48
C SER A 330 64.77 -24.29 -49.44
N ASP A 331 64.10 -24.16 -50.59
CA ASP A 331 62.81 -23.45 -50.69
C ASP A 331 61.70 -24.27 -50.03
N ALA A 332 61.70 -25.58 -50.24
CA ALA A 332 60.77 -26.48 -49.58
C ALA A 332 60.98 -26.49 -48.06
N LYS A 333 62.24 -26.51 -47.60
CA LYS A 333 62.57 -26.44 -46.17
C LYS A 333 62.06 -25.14 -45.53
N ASN A 334 62.32 -23.98 -46.14
CA ASN A 334 61.82 -22.69 -45.65
C ASN A 334 60.28 -22.65 -45.60
N MET A 335 59.60 -23.25 -46.59
CA MET A 335 58.15 -23.35 -46.58
C MET A 335 57.65 -24.26 -45.46
N TYR A 336 58.31 -25.38 -45.18
CA TYR A 336 57.98 -26.25 -44.06
C TYR A 336 58.23 -25.61 -42.70
N GLU A 337 59.35 -24.92 -42.51
CA GLU A 337 59.62 -24.15 -41.29
C GLU A 337 58.54 -23.08 -41.08
N THR A 338 58.13 -22.38 -42.15
CA THR A 338 57.00 -21.42 -42.08
C THR A 338 55.67 -22.10 -41.74
N ILE A 339 55.43 -23.35 -42.18
CA ILE A 339 54.22 -24.10 -41.82
C ILE A 339 54.26 -24.51 -40.35
N VAL A 340 55.40 -25.01 -39.86
CA VAL A 340 55.59 -25.42 -38.46
C VAL A 340 55.40 -24.23 -37.53
N ASP A 341 56.08 -23.10 -37.79
CA ASP A 341 55.90 -21.87 -37.01
C ASP A 341 54.43 -21.42 -36.97
N LYS A 342 53.71 -21.56 -38.09
CA LYS A 342 52.28 -21.18 -38.17
C LYS A 342 51.36 -22.13 -37.41
N LEU A 343 51.73 -23.40 -37.26
CA LEU A 343 50.96 -24.38 -36.50
C LEU A 343 51.27 -24.27 -35.00
N GLU A 344 52.53 -24.10 -34.62
CA GLU A 344 52.96 -23.94 -33.22
C GLU A 344 52.47 -22.64 -32.57
N ASN A 345 52.19 -21.60 -33.35
CA ASN A 345 51.58 -20.36 -32.84
C ASN A 345 50.03 -20.37 -32.87
N ALA A 346 49.41 -21.43 -33.37
CA ALA A 346 47.94 -21.55 -33.50
C ALA A 346 47.31 -22.52 -32.47
N PHE A 347 48.13 -23.28 -31.75
CA PHE A 347 47.77 -24.22 -30.68
C PHE A 347 48.64 -23.94 -29.46
#